data_AF-A0A928D9K7-F1
#
_entry.id   AF-A0A928D9K7-F1
#
_cell.length_a   1.000
_cell.length_b   1.000
_cell.length_c   1.000
_cell.angle_alpha   90.00
_cell.angle_beta   90.00
_cell.angle_gamma   90.00
#
_symmetry.space_group_name_H-M   'P 1'
#
loop_
_entity.id
_entity.type
_entity.pdbx_description
1 polymer ?
#
loop_
_entity_poly.entity_id
_entity_poly.type
_entity_poly.pdbx_seq_one_letter_code
_entity_poly.pdbx_strand_id
1 'polypeptide(L)'
;MEVESVDWDFTADGKPVRFTPRAGSKETIGADLVLLAMGFTGVPSDHPIVRQLALSQTPRTTLVSRPESNIYCVGDCQSGASLVVRALASGRSLPSLS
;
A
#
# COMPACT_ATOMS: atom_id res chain seq x y z
N MET A 1 21.37 13.94 -8.32
CA MET A 1 20.72 12.65 -8.00
C MET A 1 21.28 11.58 -8.92
N GLU A 2 21.84 10.51 -8.38
CA GLU A 2 22.25 9.34 -9.18
C GLU A 2 20.99 8.55 -9.56
N VAL A 3 20.84 8.23 -10.84
CA VAL A 3 19.74 7.41 -11.35
C VAL A 3 20.32 6.27 -12.20
N GLU A 4 19.57 5.18 -12.30
CA GLU A 4 19.91 4.03 -13.14
C GLU A 4 18.64 3.57 -13.87
N SER A 5 18.77 3.24 -15.15
CA SER A 5 17.64 2.67 -15.91
C SER A 5 17.38 1.25 -15.44
N VAL A 6 16.10 0.84 -15.42
CA VAL A 6 15.70 -0.51 -15.04
C VAL A 6 14.89 -1.17 -16.14
N ASP A 7 15.17 -2.44 -16.41
CA ASP A 7 14.35 -3.30 -17.25
C ASP A 7 13.21 -3.91 -16.42
N TRP A 8 12.03 -3.98 -17.03
CA TRP A 8 10.78 -4.34 -16.36
C TRP A 8 10.26 -5.67 -16.89
N ASP A 9 10.08 -6.64 -16.00
CA ASP A 9 9.33 -7.86 -16.29
C ASP A 9 7.88 -7.68 -15.84
N PHE A 10 6.93 -8.13 -16.67
CA PHE A 10 5.50 -8.02 -16.41
C PHE A 10 4.83 -9.40 -16.37
N THR A 11 3.76 -9.53 -15.57
CA THR A 11 2.83 -10.67 -15.66
C THR A 11 2.04 -10.62 -16.97
N ALA A 12 1.34 -11.72 -17.30
CA ALA A 12 0.39 -11.75 -18.41
C ALA A 12 -0.69 -10.65 -18.32
N ASP A 13 -1.07 -10.26 -17.10
CA ASP A 13 -2.02 -9.17 -16.84
C ASP A 13 -1.38 -7.77 -16.84
N GLY A 14 -0.11 -7.65 -17.25
CA GLY A 14 0.61 -6.38 -17.35
C GLY A 14 1.07 -5.81 -16.01
N LYS A 15 1.13 -6.59 -14.93
CA LYS A 15 1.63 -6.12 -13.63
C LYS A 15 3.15 -6.27 -13.55
N PRO A 16 3.90 -5.23 -13.16
CA PRO A 16 5.34 -5.35 -13.00
C PRO A 16 5.67 -6.30 -11.84
N VAL A 17 6.66 -7.18 -12.05
CA VAL A 17 7.09 -8.19 -11.06
C VAL A 17 8.56 -8.12 -10.71
N ARG A 18 9.39 -7.54 -11.58
CA ARG A 18 10.83 -7.42 -11.34
C ARG A 18 11.38 -6.17 -12.00
N PHE A 19 12.28 -5.51 -11.28
CA PHE A 19 13.08 -4.39 -11.76
C PHE A 19 14.54 -4.83 -11.75
N THR A 20 15.17 -4.88 -12.92
CA THR A 20 16.58 -5.25 -13.05
C THR A 20 17.37 -4.03 -13.52
N PRO A 21 18.33 -3.52 -12.73
CA PRO A 21 19.17 -2.41 -13.16
C PRO A 21 19.93 -2.74 -14.44
N ARG A 22 19.94 -1.79 -15.38
CA ARG A 22 20.64 -1.94 -16.66
C ARG A 22 22.09 -1.50 -16.49
N ALA A 23 23.02 -2.44 -16.64
CA ALA A 23 24.44 -2.18 -16.52
C ALA A 23 24.90 -1.03 -17.44
N GLY A 24 25.70 -0.12 -16.88
CA GLY A 24 26.24 1.03 -17.61
C GLY A 24 25.25 2.17 -17.85
N SER A 25 24.05 2.12 -17.28
CA SER A 25 23.03 3.17 -17.44
C SER A 25 23.00 4.23 -16.32
N LYS A 26 24.00 4.22 -15.44
CA LYS A 26 24.10 5.18 -14.34
C LYS A 26 24.41 6.57 -14.87
N GLU A 27 23.63 7.54 -14.42
CA GLU A 27 23.86 8.95 -14.74
C GLU A 27 23.52 9.86 -13.54
N THR A 28 23.99 11.11 -13.60
CA THR A 28 23.70 12.11 -12.58
C THR A 28 22.80 13.20 -13.14
N ILE A 29 21.62 13.35 -12.56
CA ILE A 29 20.70 14.44 -12.86
C ILE A 29 20.94 15.58 -11.86
N GLY A 30 21.22 16.79 -12.36
CA GLY A 30 21.28 18.00 -11.54
C GLY A 30 19.90 18.38 -11.03
N ALA A 31 19.74 18.54 -9.72
CA ALA A 31 18.47 18.88 -9.10
C ALA A 31 18.70 19.70 -7.82
N ASP A 32 17.98 20.81 -7.68
CA ASP A 32 17.98 21.63 -6.47
C ASP A 32 17.08 21.03 -5.38
N LEU A 33 16.06 20.25 -5.78
CA LEU A 33 15.11 19.57 -4.91
C LEU A 33 14.73 18.20 -5.48
N VAL A 34 14.62 17.20 -4.61
CA VAL A 34 14.19 15.84 -4.95
C VAL A 34 12.96 15.47 -4.13
N LEU A 35 11.90 15.01 -4.79
CA LEU A 35 10.66 14.52 -4.17
C LEU A 35 10.52 13.01 -4.40
N LEU A 36 10.52 12.23 -3.33
CA LEU A 36 10.39 10.77 -3.38
C LEU A 36 8.93 10.33 -3.22
N ALA A 37 8.27 9.98 -4.31
CA ALA A 37 6.89 9.51 -4.33
C ALA A 37 6.78 7.98 -4.23
N MET A 38 7.26 7.40 -3.11
CA MET A 38 7.35 5.94 -2.92
C MET A 38 6.04 5.25 -2.50
N GLY A 39 4.96 6.02 -2.31
CA GLY A 39 3.67 5.49 -1.87
C GLY A 39 3.62 5.24 -0.36
N PHE A 40 2.82 4.24 0.05
CA PHE A 40 2.49 3.95 1.45
C PHE A 40 2.68 2.47 1.79
N THR A 41 3.09 2.20 3.03
CA THR A 41 3.37 0.85 3.55
C THR A 41 2.30 0.34 4.50
N GLY A 42 1.05 0.82 4.40
CA GLY A 42 -0.07 0.37 5.24
C GLY A 42 0.06 0.77 6.72
N VAL A 43 -0.56 -0.02 7.61
CA VAL A 43 -0.59 0.27 9.05
C VAL A 43 0.66 -0.33 9.72
N PRO A 44 1.47 0.45 10.45
CA PRO A 44 2.61 -0.10 11.19
C PRO A 44 2.18 -1.17 12.18
N SER A 45 2.99 -2.22 12.33
CA SER A 45 2.67 -3.35 13.23
C SER A 45 2.66 -2.96 14.70
N ASP A 46 3.39 -1.91 15.06
CA ASP A 46 3.44 -1.31 16.40
C ASP A 46 2.37 -0.22 16.61
N HIS A 47 1.54 0.06 15.61
CA HIS A 47 0.48 1.05 15.76
C HIS A 47 -0.50 0.63 16.87
N PRO A 48 -0.83 1.49 17.86
CA PRO A 48 -1.62 1.10 19.03
C PRO A 48 -2.95 0.43 18.71
N ILE A 49 -3.60 0.79 17.59
CA ILE A 49 -4.86 0.21 17.14
C ILE A 49 -4.79 -1.31 16.96
N VAL A 50 -3.64 -1.84 16.54
CA VAL A 50 -3.42 -3.28 16.30
C VAL A 50 -3.57 -4.03 17.62
N ARG A 51 -2.91 -3.56 18.68
CA ARG A 51 -3.00 -4.15 20.01
C ARG A 51 -4.33 -3.85 20.70
N GLN A 52 -4.79 -2.60 20.66
CA GLN A 52 -5.98 -2.15 21.39
C GLN A 52 -7.26 -2.84 20.90
N LEU A 53 -7.38 -3.07 19.60
CA LEU A 53 -8.51 -3.77 19.00
C LEU A 53 -8.22 -5.25 18.70
N ALA A 54 -7.04 -5.73 19.11
CA ALA A 54 -6.55 -7.09 18.84
C ALA A 54 -6.79 -7.51 17.38
N LEU A 55 -6.33 -6.66 16.44
CA LEU A 55 -6.47 -6.86 14.99
C LEU A 55 -5.25 -7.60 14.44
N SER A 56 -5.49 -8.43 13.42
CA SER A 56 -4.43 -9.05 12.63
C SER A 56 -4.11 -8.19 11.40
N GLN A 57 -2.92 -8.37 10.84
CA GLN A 57 -2.49 -7.72 9.59
C GLN A 57 -2.23 -8.75 8.49
N THR A 58 -2.48 -8.35 7.25
CA THR A 58 -2.06 -9.13 6.07
C THR A 58 -0.54 -8.96 5.84
N PRO A 59 0.10 -9.75 4.96
CA PRO A 59 1.50 -9.53 4.58
C PRO A 59 1.77 -8.15 3.95
N ARG A 60 0.72 -7.47 3.45
CA ARG A 60 0.78 -6.10 2.93
C ARG A 60 0.39 -5.05 3.98
N THR A 61 0.51 -5.39 5.28
CA THR A 61 0.28 -4.52 6.44
C THR A 61 -1.10 -3.84 6.49
N THR A 62 -2.08 -4.38 5.77
CA THR A 62 -3.48 -3.97 5.88
C THR A 62 -4.15 -4.70 7.03
N LEU A 63 -5.08 -4.03 7.71
CA LEU A 63 -5.85 -4.56 8.83
C LEU A 63 -6.92 -5.55 8.36
N VAL A 64 -7.09 -6.62 9.13
CA VAL A 64 -8.15 -7.61 8.93
C VAL A 64 -9.31 -7.30 9.88
N SER A 65 -10.51 -7.11 9.33
CA SER A 65 -11.73 -6.89 10.12
C SER A 65 -12.03 -8.05 11.07
N ARG A 66 -12.71 -7.75 12.18
CA ARG A 66 -13.17 -8.71 13.20
C ARG A 66 -14.68 -8.57 13.44
N PRO A 67 -15.52 -9.03 12.49
CA PRO A 67 -16.98 -8.89 12.60
C PRO A 67 -17.56 -9.58 13.84
N GLU A 68 -16.93 -10.64 14.34
CA GLU A 68 -17.34 -11.33 15.57
C GLU A 68 -17.23 -10.47 16.83
N SER A 69 -16.47 -9.38 16.76
CA SER A 69 -16.33 -8.36 17.81
C SER A 69 -16.90 -7.01 17.39
N ASN A 70 -17.71 -6.96 16.34
CA ASN A 70 -18.28 -5.73 15.76
C ASN A 70 -17.22 -4.69 15.33
N ILE A 71 -16.04 -5.15 14.88
CA ILE A 71 -14.96 -4.27 14.41
C ILE A 71 -14.77 -4.45 12.91
N TYR A 72 -14.91 -3.35 12.16
CA TYR A 72 -14.78 -3.33 10.71
C TYR A 72 -13.70 -2.34 10.27
N CYS A 73 -12.76 -2.80 9.46
CA CYS A 73 -11.76 -1.97 8.80
C CYS A 73 -12.24 -1.66 7.39
N VAL A 74 -12.15 -0.40 6.96
CA VAL A 74 -12.56 0.07 5.62
C VAL A 74 -11.54 1.06 5.07
N GLY A 75 -11.57 1.27 3.75
CA GLY A 75 -10.65 2.15 3.04
C GLY A 75 -9.22 1.62 3.02
N ASP A 76 -8.26 2.55 2.94
CA ASP A 76 -6.87 2.23 2.66
C ASP A 76 -6.22 1.35 3.74
N CYS A 77 -6.69 1.44 4.99
CA CYS A 77 -6.22 0.57 6.06
C CYS A 77 -6.58 -0.91 5.83
N GLN A 78 -7.62 -1.21 5.04
CA GLN A 78 -8.09 -2.56 4.74
C GLN A 78 -7.61 -3.04 3.36
N SER A 79 -7.74 -2.20 2.32
CA SER A 79 -7.45 -2.58 0.93
C SER A 79 -6.06 -2.17 0.43
N GLY A 80 -5.39 -1.28 1.16
CA GLY A 80 -4.19 -0.56 0.71
C GLY A 80 -4.55 0.77 0.04
N ALA A 81 -3.56 1.66 -0.04
CA ALA A 81 -3.70 3.02 -0.58
C ALA A 81 -4.27 3.01 -2.01
N SER A 82 -5.42 3.65 -2.20
CA SER A 82 -6.11 3.68 -3.49
C SER A 82 -6.89 4.98 -3.68
N LEU A 83 -7.96 4.93 -4.48
CA LEU A 83 -8.82 6.08 -4.77
C LEU A 83 -9.75 6.38 -3.59
N VAL A 84 -9.96 7.67 -3.31
CA VAL A 84 -10.92 8.14 -2.30
C VAL A 84 -12.31 7.53 -2.50
N VAL A 85 -12.78 7.41 -3.75
CA VAL A 85 -14.08 6.79 -4.05
C VAL A 85 -14.16 5.32 -3.65
N ARG A 86 -13.04 4.58 -3.72
CA ARG A 86 -12.98 3.18 -3.28
C ARG A 86 -13.06 3.08 -1.77
N ALA A 87 -12.37 3.98 -1.06
CA ALA A 87 -12.48 4.07 0.39
C ALA A 87 -13.92 4.38 0.83
N LEU A 88 -14.56 5.37 0.22
CA LEU A 88 -15.96 5.70 0.47
C LEU A 88 -16.91 4.53 0.18
N ALA A 89 -16.73 3.86 -0.96
CA ALA A 89 -17.55 2.71 -1.34
C ALA A 89 -17.42 1.55 -0.34
N SER A 90 -16.21 1.28 0.16
CA SER A 90 -15.99 0.23 1.16
C SER A 90 -16.72 0.52 2.48
N GLY A 91 -16.73 1.77 2.95
CA GLY A 91 -17.51 2.17 4.12
C GLY A 91 -19.02 2.00 3.93
N ARG A 92 -19.53 2.33 2.75
CA ARG A 92 -20.96 2.17 2.41
C ARG A 92 -21.41 0.71 2.28
N SER A 93 -20.47 -0.20 2.04
CA SER A 93 -20.77 -1.64 1.91
C SER A 93 -20.88 -2.38 3.25
N LEU A 94 -20.66 -1.70 4.38
CA LEU A 94 -20.81 -2.32 5.69
C LEU A 94 -22.26 -2.73 5.95
N PRO A 95 -22.48 -3.87 6.63
CA PRO A 95 -23.82 -4.25 7.06
C PRO A 95 -24.39 -3.19 8.00
N SER A 96 -25.72 -3.02 7.99
CA SER A 96 -26.40 -2.21 9.00
C SER A 96 -26.15 -2.81 10.38
N LEU A 97 -25.72 -1.97 11.33
CA LEU A 97 -25.60 -2.36 12.74
C LEU A 97 -27.01 -2.68 13.26
N SER A 98 -27.23 -3.95 13.60
CA SER A 98 -28.45 -4.47 14.24
C SER A 98 -28.41 -4.27 15.75
#